data_AF-A0A1Y6D1L7-F1
#
_entry.id   AF-A0A1Y6D1L7-F1
#
_cell.length_a   1.000
_cell.length_b   1.000
_cell.length_c   1.000
_cell.angle_alpha   90.00
_cell.angle_beta   90.00
_cell.angle_gamma   90.00
#
_symmetry.space_group_name_H-M   'P 1'
#
loop_
_entity.id
_entity.type
_entity.pdbx_description
1 polymer ?
#
loop_
_entity_poly.entity_id
_entity_poly.type
_entity_poly.pdbx_seq_one_letter_code
_entity_poly.pdbx_strand_id
1 'polypeptide(L)'
;MSDPTPESQATATAGRLGLAFSGGGLRASFFHIGVLAQMAQRGLLRRVEVISTVSGGSILGALYYLHVKKLLERKPDAAITDRDYVEIVAALAGDFLAATQRNIRMLAFADFAANWKRHRGDYSTSDRLAELYNQLLYQSVLDKAQVGDPVEMRKLKIFPPGQPDFHPNLHNGDRKAKVPILVVNATTLNSGNNWRFTAQDMGEPPSNNNAIDKKPIRLKRPRSYDDIVVHQQDFPLGHAVAASACVPGLFPPLSITGLYQDGEEAIQVQLVDGGVHDNQGVTGLIDNGCVEFVVSDACGQMGEQPRPGTDLVAVLSRVSSILQDRVRTAVLENLFNRPGSVAFMSLRQGLGYRELYWNGPDGQPYKQPEVQLPTTERFGVDPTVQELLSAVRTDLDAFSEVEAYSLMLDGYLIGEQGLGNVPLLAAGEEAWEFLKIKPWLGLPTADYLKQLRVAGQTFGKALYLIPWLSVLALVAVAALLVVLAPQIQAFLQSCIPVLWIAALLLGWLVDQLLPKLAKLFRVFHDLVAPWAALKRWVLNAGLALVGTLFIKLYLVFINPLFLKRGSFEALERRGVPGTPTPPA
;
A
#
# COMPACT_ATOMS: atom_id res chain seq x y z
N MET A 1 26.79 -33.81 12.23
CA MET A 1 25.42 -34.31 12.40
C MET A 1 24.64 -33.86 11.19
N SER A 2 24.05 -34.82 10.48
CA SER A 2 23.51 -34.75 9.13
C SER A 2 22.38 -33.73 8.95
N ASP A 3 22.35 -33.09 7.78
CA ASP A 3 21.22 -32.30 7.26
C ASP A 3 19.88 -33.03 7.47
N PRO A 4 18.80 -32.36 7.89
CA PRO A 4 17.48 -32.95 7.83
C PRO A 4 17.09 -33.09 6.35
N THR A 5 16.83 -34.33 5.95
CA THR A 5 16.31 -34.72 4.63
C THR A 5 14.97 -34.03 4.34
N PRO A 6 14.65 -33.75 3.06
CA PRO A 6 13.38 -33.14 2.63
C PRO A 6 12.20 -34.13 2.63
N GLU A 7 12.16 -35.04 3.61
CA GLU A 7 11.09 -36.02 3.81
C GLU A 7 10.51 -35.87 5.24
N SER A 8 9.90 -34.72 5.55
CA SER A 8 8.77 -34.74 6.48
C SER A 8 7.51 -34.71 5.62
N GLN A 9 7.12 -35.91 5.19
CA GLN A 9 5.95 -36.17 4.38
C GLN A 9 4.71 -35.48 4.96
N ALA A 10 3.97 -34.88 4.05
CA ALA A 10 2.62 -34.40 4.25
C ALA A 10 1.78 -35.49 4.92
N THR A 11 1.57 -35.37 6.22
CA THR A 11 0.30 -35.81 6.79
C THR A 11 -0.78 -35.04 6.04
N ALA A 12 -1.79 -35.74 5.54
CA ALA A 12 -2.97 -35.13 4.97
C ALA A 12 -3.65 -34.29 6.07
N THR A 13 -3.17 -33.06 6.24
CA THR A 13 -3.70 -32.08 7.15
C THR A 13 -5.07 -31.68 6.61
N ALA A 14 -6.04 -31.52 7.52
CA ALA A 14 -7.19 -30.67 7.23
C ALA A 14 -6.69 -29.39 6.54
N GLY A 15 -7.31 -28.99 5.43
CA GLY A 15 -6.75 -28.02 4.50
C GLY A 15 -6.26 -26.74 5.19
N ARG A 16 -4.97 -26.41 5.02
CA ARG A 16 -4.37 -25.18 5.54
C ARG A 16 -4.96 -23.98 4.81
N LEU A 17 -5.61 -23.09 5.57
CA LEU A 17 -6.25 -21.88 5.06
C LEU A 17 -5.28 -20.70 5.03
N GLY A 18 -5.05 -20.17 3.83
CA GLY A 18 -4.27 -18.97 3.58
C GLY A 18 -5.14 -17.75 3.27
N LEU A 19 -4.75 -16.60 3.80
CA LEU A 19 -5.36 -15.29 3.54
C LEU A 19 -4.35 -14.36 2.86
N ALA A 20 -4.70 -13.83 1.69
CA ALA A 20 -3.86 -12.90 0.97
C ALA A 20 -4.48 -11.49 0.92
N PHE A 21 -3.64 -10.47 1.18
CA PHE A 21 -3.96 -9.06 0.98
C PHE A 21 -3.08 -8.48 -0.12
N SER A 22 -3.72 -8.12 -1.24
CA SER A 22 -3.03 -7.53 -2.38
C SER A 22 -2.47 -6.14 -2.07
N GLY A 23 -1.59 -5.65 -2.96
CA GLY A 23 -1.23 -4.24 -2.99
C GLY A 23 -2.36 -3.34 -3.51
N GLY A 24 -2.08 -2.03 -3.56
CA GLY A 24 -3.06 -0.99 -3.94
C GLY A 24 -3.20 0.15 -2.93
N GLY A 25 -2.23 0.32 -2.03
CA GLY A 25 -2.19 1.39 -1.04
C GLY A 25 -3.36 1.39 -0.07
N LEU A 26 -3.72 2.56 0.47
CA LEU A 26 -4.77 2.66 1.50
C LEU A 26 -6.16 2.26 0.99
N ARG A 27 -6.43 2.42 -0.31
CA ARG A 27 -7.65 1.91 -0.94
C ARG A 27 -7.81 0.41 -0.72
N ALA A 28 -6.75 -0.34 -1.01
CA ALA A 28 -6.74 -1.78 -0.82
C ALA A 28 -6.91 -2.14 0.66
N SER A 29 -6.21 -1.44 1.55
CA SER A 29 -6.37 -1.62 3.00
C SER A 29 -7.83 -1.48 3.46
N PHE A 30 -8.55 -0.44 3.03
CA PHE A 30 -9.96 -0.27 3.40
C PHE A 30 -10.87 -1.36 2.85
N PHE A 31 -10.65 -1.79 1.60
CA PHE A 31 -11.38 -2.93 1.03
C PHE A 31 -11.13 -4.23 1.81
N HIS A 32 -9.88 -4.50 2.19
CA HIS A 32 -9.51 -5.70 2.96
C HIS A 32 -10.16 -5.73 4.35
N ILE A 33 -10.37 -4.57 5.00
CA ILE A 33 -11.13 -4.48 6.26
C ILE A 33 -12.55 -5.01 6.08
N GLY A 34 -13.20 -4.67 4.96
CA GLY A 34 -14.51 -5.21 4.59
C GLY A 34 -14.53 -6.73 4.47
N VAL A 35 -13.55 -7.27 3.73
CA VAL A 35 -13.39 -8.72 3.59
C VAL A 35 -13.12 -9.40 4.94
N LEU A 36 -12.27 -8.80 5.78
CA LEU A 36 -12.00 -9.27 7.14
C LEU A 36 -13.28 -9.29 7.98
N ALA A 37 -14.13 -8.26 7.90
CA ALA A 37 -15.38 -8.19 8.63
C ALA A 37 -16.33 -9.32 8.22
N GLN A 38 -16.44 -9.60 6.91
CA GLN A 38 -17.24 -10.71 6.41
C GLN A 38 -16.68 -12.08 6.86
N MET A 39 -15.35 -12.26 6.81
CA MET A 39 -14.71 -13.48 7.29
C MET A 39 -14.91 -13.68 8.81
N ALA A 40 -14.88 -12.60 9.59
CA ALA A 40 -15.13 -12.63 11.03
C ALA A 40 -16.54 -13.14 11.34
N GLN A 41 -17.55 -12.61 10.64
CA GLN A 41 -18.94 -13.03 10.79
C GLN A 41 -19.21 -14.47 10.37
N ARG A 42 -18.40 -15.02 9.47
CA ARG A 42 -18.51 -16.43 9.06
C ARG A 42 -17.63 -17.36 9.91
N GLY A 43 -16.97 -16.85 10.95
CA GLY A 43 -16.08 -17.62 11.82
C GLY A 43 -14.82 -18.15 11.14
N LEU A 44 -14.42 -17.55 10.01
CA LEU A 44 -13.30 -18.04 9.18
C LEU A 44 -11.93 -17.57 9.69
N LEU A 45 -11.86 -16.40 10.34
CA LEU A 45 -10.59 -15.82 10.76
C LEU A 45 -9.81 -16.68 11.78
N ARG A 46 -10.54 -17.41 12.64
CA ARG A 46 -9.94 -18.32 13.62
C ARG A 46 -9.22 -19.52 12.98
N ARG A 47 -9.54 -19.83 11.72
CA ARG A 47 -8.95 -20.93 10.93
C ARG A 47 -7.73 -20.52 10.11
N VAL A 48 -7.44 -19.22 9.96
CA VAL A 48 -6.36 -18.73 9.11
C VAL A 48 -5.00 -19.12 9.70
N GLU A 49 -4.18 -19.81 8.91
CA GLU A 49 -2.85 -20.27 9.31
C GLU A 49 -1.72 -19.49 8.66
N VAL A 50 -1.97 -18.82 7.54
CA VAL A 50 -0.97 -18.01 6.83
C VAL A 50 -1.62 -16.74 6.33
N ILE A 51 -0.97 -15.61 6.58
CA ILE A 51 -1.37 -14.29 6.09
C ILE A 51 -0.22 -13.78 5.22
N SER A 52 -0.48 -13.60 3.92
CA SER A 52 0.50 -13.09 2.97
C SER A 52 0.09 -11.72 2.47
N THR A 53 0.98 -10.74 2.57
CA THR A 53 0.62 -9.33 2.39
C THR A 53 1.57 -8.63 1.43
N VAL A 54 1.04 -7.64 0.71
CA VAL A 54 1.79 -6.82 -0.24
C VAL A 54 1.39 -5.35 -0.07
N SER A 55 2.36 -4.43 -0.06
CA SER A 55 2.13 -2.97 -0.13
C SER A 55 1.10 -2.45 0.88
N GLY A 56 0.04 -1.79 0.44
CA GLY A 56 -1.09 -1.37 1.31
C GLY A 56 -1.72 -2.51 2.12
N GLY A 57 -1.76 -3.72 1.57
CA GLY A 57 -2.13 -4.93 2.29
C GLY A 57 -1.17 -5.28 3.43
N SER A 58 0.13 -4.96 3.30
CA SER A 58 1.11 -5.14 4.38
C SER A 58 0.95 -4.12 5.51
N ILE A 59 0.53 -2.89 5.20
CA ILE A 59 0.24 -1.86 6.22
C ILE A 59 -0.91 -2.32 7.12
N LEU A 60 -2.00 -2.78 6.52
CA LEU A 60 -3.14 -3.32 7.27
C LEU A 60 -2.82 -4.66 7.93
N GLY A 61 -2.22 -5.58 7.18
CA GLY A 61 -2.01 -6.95 7.61
C GLY A 61 -1.07 -7.06 8.81
N ALA A 62 -0.05 -6.20 8.88
CA ALA A 62 0.79 -6.06 10.06
C ALA A 62 -0.01 -5.59 11.29
N LEU A 63 -0.88 -4.59 11.13
CA LEU A 63 -1.74 -4.11 12.21
C LEU A 63 -2.71 -5.20 12.70
N TYR A 64 -3.39 -5.88 11.77
CA TYR A 64 -4.27 -7.01 12.08
C TYR A 64 -3.51 -8.13 12.82
N TYR A 65 -2.31 -8.48 12.35
CA TYR A 65 -1.49 -9.51 12.98
C TYR A 65 -1.14 -9.17 14.43
N LEU A 66 -0.85 -7.90 14.74
CA LEU A 66 -0.57 -7.47 16.12
C LEU A 66 -1.78 -7.62 17.05
N HIS A 67 -2.99 -7.32 16.58
CA HIS A 67 -4.21 -7.59 17.35
C HIS A 67 -4.40 -9.11 17.60
N VAL A 68 -4.18 -9.93 16.57
CA VAL A 68 -4.28 -11.39 16.67
C VAL A 68 -3.23 -11.97 17.63
N LYS A 69 -1.98 -11.49 17.55
CA LYS A 69 -0.91 -11.84 18.51
C LYS A 69 -1.33 -11.52 19.94
N LYS A 70 -1.83 -10.31 20.18
CA LYS A 70 -2.30 -9.88 21.51
C LYS A 70 -3.40 -10.79 22.05
N LEU A 71 -4.35 -11.20 21.21
CA LEU A 71 -5.39 -12.16 21.59
C LEU A 71 -4.79 -13.54 21.95
N LEU A 72 -3.98 -14.10 21.05
CA LEU A 72 -3.46 -15.46 21.15
C LEU A 72 -2.46 -15.64 22.30
N GLU A 73 -1.74 -14.59 22.72
CA GLU A 73 -0.80 -14.64 23.85
C GLU A 73 -1.46 -14.39 25.20
N ARG A 74 -2.67 -13.81 25.23
CA ARG A 74 -3.39 -13.50 26.47
C ARG A 74 -4.42 -14.54 26.85
N LYS A 75 -5.13 -15.06 25.85
CA LYS A 75 -6.31 -15.91 26.06
C LYS A 75 -5.94 -17.36 25.76
N PRO A 76 -6.26 -18.32 26.65
CA PRO A 76 -6.05 -19.73 26.35
C PRO A 76 -6.94 -20.16 25.19
N ASP A 77 -6.46 -21.12 24.38
CA ASP A 77 -7.12 -21.54 23.12
C ASP A 77 -8.61 -21.90 23.30
N ALA A 78 -8.95 -22.60 24.39
CA ALA A 78 -10.32 -23.00 24.70
C ALA A 78 -11.29 -21.82 24.93
N ALA A 79 -10.78 -20.65 25.32
CA ALA A 79 -11.58 -19.47 25.57
C ALA A 79 -11.68 -18.54 24.35
N ILE A 80 -10.93 -18.79 23.27
CA ILE A 80 -10.98 -17.96 22.05
C ILE A 80 -12.20 -18.31 21.21
N THR A 81 -13.00 -17.30 20.92
CA THR A 81 -14.28 -17.37 20.21
C THR A 81 -14.22 -16.54 18.93
N ASP A 82 -15.16 -16.77 18.02
CA ASP A 82 -15.26 -15.95 16.79
C ASP A 82 -15.61 -14.49 17.10
N ARG A 83 -16.27 -14.23 18.24
CA ARG A 83 -16.56 -12.87 18.72
C ARG A 83 -15.28 -12.06 18.99
N ASP A 84 -14.23 -12.70 19.50
CA ASP A 84 -12.94 -12.02 19.71
C ASP A 84 -12.37 -11.49 18.38
N TYR A 85 -12.56 -12.22 17.27
CA TYR A 85 -12.13 -11.76 15.94
C TYR A 85 -13.03 -10.66 15.37
N VAL A 86 -14.34 -10.68 15.66
CA VAL A 86 -15.25 -9.57 15.30
C VAL A 86 -14.80 -8.27 15.98
N GLU A 87 -14.44 -8.34 17.26
CA GLU A 87 -13.95 -7.19 18.04
C GLU A 87 -12.59 -6.69 17.53
N ILE A 88 -11.68 -7.60 17.15
CA ILE A 88 -10.41 -7.24 16.51
C ILE A 88 -10.66 -6.45 15.22
N VAL A 89 -11.56 -6.91 14.34
CA VAL A 89 -11.80 -6.23 13.07
C VAL A 89 -12.49 -4.88 13.29
N ALA A 90 -13.37 -4.75 14.28
CA ALA A 90 -14.00 -3.48 14.61
C ALA A 90 -12.98 -2.45 15.12
N ALA A 91 -12.08 -2.87 16.02
CA ALA A 91 -10.97 -2.03 16.48
C ALA A 91 -10.02 -1.66 15.33
N LEU A 92 -9.66 -2.63 14.50
CA LEU A 92 -8.82 -2.45 13.32
C LEU A 92 -9.39 -1.37 12.38
N ALA A 93 -10.70 -1.41 12.11
CA ALA A 93 -11.36 -0.44 11.25
C ALA A 93 -11.26 0.99 11.79
N GLY A 94 -11.49 1.17 13.09
CA GLY A 94 -11.39 2.47 13.77
C GLY A 94 -9.95 2.99 13.84
N ASP A 95 -9.02 2.15 14.32
CA ASP A 95 -7.61 2.51 14.49
C ASP A 95 -6.96 2.87 13.15
N PHE A 96 -7.24 2.08 12.10
CA PHE A 96 -6.70 2.32 10.76
C PHE A 96 -7.26 3.62 10.14
N LEU A 97 -8.57 3.87 10.29
CA LEU A 97 -9.17 5.12 9.82
C LEU A 97 -8.59 6.34 10.55
N ALA A 98 -8.49 6.28 11.88
CA ALA A 98 -7.93 7.38 12.68
C ALA A 98 -6.47 7.69 12.29
N ALA A 99 -5.65 6.67 12.07
CA ALA A 99 -4.26 6.84 11.65
C ALA A 99 -4.14 7.45 10.25
N THR A 100 -4.93 6.97 9.29
CA THR A 100 -4.88 7.46 7.89
C THR A 100 -5.42 8.89 7.77
N GLN A 101 -6.42 9.28 8.56
CA GLN A 101 -6.92 10.66 8.63
C GLN A 101 -5.85 11.69 9.03
N ARG A 102 -4.77 11.27 9.70
CA ARG A 102 -3.62 12.14 10.00
C ARG A 102 -2.74 12.47 8.79
N ASN A 103 -3.04 11.88 7.63
CA ASN A 103 -2.35 12.13 6.35
C ASN A 103 -0.87 11.73 6.38
N ILE A 104 -0.63 10.42 6.37
CA ILE A 104 0.71 9.82 6.50
C ILE A 104 1.67 10.37 5.43
N ARG A 105 1.21 10.53 4.19
CA ARG A 105 1.98 11.12 3.09
C ARG A 105 2.51 12.50 3.45
N MET A 106 1.64 13.39 3.93
CA MET A 106 2.04 14.75 4.30
C MET A 106 2.95 14.74 5.54
N LEU A 107 2.67 13.87 6.52
CA LEU A 107 3.52 13.72 7.71
C LEU A 107 4.95 13.25 7.38
N ALA A 108 5.15 12.47 6.31
CA ALA A 108 6.47 12.04 5.86
C ALA A 108 7.39 13.22 5.52
N PHE A 109 6.81 14.38 5.22
CA PHE A 109 7.53 15.61 4.89
C PHE A 109 7.31 16.74 5.90
N ALA A 110 6.60 16.50 7.02
CA ALA A 110 6.25 17.52 8.01
C ALA A 110 7.35 17.76 9.08
N ASP A 111 8.39 16.92 9.12
CA ASP A 111 9.47 17.02 10.10
C ASP A 111 10.76 17.53 9.46
N PHE A 112 11.22 18.70 9.89
CA PHE A 112 12.43 19.32 9.35
C PHE A 112 13.68 18.48 9.61
N ALA A 113 13.83 17.89 10.79
CA ALA A 113 15.00 17.11 11.15
C ALA A 113 15.04 15.79 10.37
N ALA A 114 13.91 15.12 10.18
CA ALA A 114 13.82 13.94 9.32
C ALA A 114 14.09 14.30 7.86
N ASN A 115 13.50 15.40 7.37
CA ASN A 115 13.76 15.91 6.02
C ASN A 115 15.26 16.18 5.80
N TRP A 116 15.93 16.68 6.84
CA TRP A 116 17.36 16.98 6.87
C TRP A 116 18.24 15.73 6.91
N LYS A 117 17.88 14.74 7.74
CA LYS A 117 18.61 13.46 7.85
C LYS A 117 18.79 12.77 6.50
N ARG A 118 17.86 12.95 5.55
CA ARG A 118 17.95 12.41 4.19
C ARG A 118 19.19 12.82 3.41
N HIS A 119 19.91 13.87 3.85
CA HIS A 119 21.20 14.23 3.24
C HIS A 119 22.34 13.25 3.57
N ARG A 120 22.17 12.35 4.55
CA ARG A 120 23.21 11.40 5.00
C ARG A 120 23.33 10.14 4.12
N GLY A 121 22.44 9.96 3.14
CA GLY A 121 22.49 8.85 2.17
C GLY A 121 22.08 7.47 2.71
N ASP A 122 22.03 7.32 4.03
CA ASP A 122 21.59 6.14 4.79
C ASP A 122 20.14 6.25 5.29
N TYR A 123 19.46 7.37 5.00
CA TYR A 123 18.09 7.63 5.42
C TYR A 123 17.29 8.22 4.26
N SER A 124 16.07 7.73 4.08
CA SER A 124 15.22 8.05 2.95
C SER A 124 13.77 8.35 3.37
N THR A 125 12.94 8.76 2.41
CA THR A 125 11.49 8.91 2.67
C THR A 125 10.85 7.57 3.06
N SER A 126 11.39 6.44 2.59
CA SER A 126 10.89 5.10 2.94
C SER A 126 11.15 4.76 4.41
N ASP A 127 12.30 5.16 4.96
CA ASP A 127 12.61 5.02 6.39
C ASP A 127 11.70 5.91 7.24
N ARG A 128 11.42 7.13 6.77
CA ARG A 128 10.46 8.01 7.45
C ARG A 128 9.04 7.44 7.45
N LEU A 129 8.61 6.81 6.37
CA LEU A 129 7.32 6.11 6.33
C LEU A 129 7.29 4.91 7.28
N ALA A 130 8.38 4.15 7.37
CA ALA A 130 8.54 3.06 8.33
C ALA A 130 8.34 3.52 9.78
N GLU A 131 8.95 4.65 10.16
CA GLU A 131 8.77 5.28 11.47
C GLU A 131 7.30 5.68 11.72
N LEU A 132 6.64 6.27 10.71
CA LEU A 132 5.24 6.70 10.83
C LEU A 132 4.28 5.52 10.93
N TYR A 133 4.51 4.41 10.20
CA TYR A 133 3.71 3.20 10.38
C TYR A 133 3.82 2.67 11.80
N ASN A 134 5.04 2.63 12.34
CA ASN A 134 5.25 2.20 13.71
C ASN A 134 4.54 3.11 14.73
N GLN A 135 4.70 4.42 14.59
CA GLN A 135 4.13 5.41 15.53
C GLN A 135 2.61 5.53 15.46
N LEU A 136 2.04 5.49 14.26
CA LEU A 136 0.62 5.76 14.03
C LEU A 136 -0.26 4.51 14.07
N LEU A 137 0.29 3.35 13.72
CA LEU A 137 -0.46 2.10 13.59
C LEU A 137 0.01 1.05 14.60
N TYR A 138 1.29 0.68 14.61
CA TYR A 138 1.70 -0.53 15.34
C TYR A 138 1.79 -0.33 16.85
N GLN A 139 2.25 0.84 17.29
CA GLN A 139 2.33 1.15 18.71
C GLN A 139 0.95 1.39 19.36
N SER A 140 -0.11 1.65 18.59
CA SER A 140 -1.46 1.86 19.16
C SER A 140 -2.06 0.57 19.75
N VAL A 141 -1.58 -0.59 19.30
CA VAL A 141 -2.09 -1.91 19.72
C VAL A 141 -1.34 -2.47 20.93
N LEU A 142 -0.10 -2.04 21.13
CA LEU A 142 0.78 -2.53 22.20
C LEU A 142 0.29 -2.12 23.59
N ASP A 143 0.75 -2.83 24.60
CA ASP A 143 0.55 -2.40 25.98
C ASP A 143 1.37 -1.16 26.29
N LYS A 144 0.87 -0.30 27.18
CA LYS A 144 1.55 0.95 27.58
C LYS A 144 3.00 0.73 28.02
N ALA A 145 3.32 -0.41 28.63
CA ALA A 145 4.67 -0.77 29.06
C ALA A 145 5.61 -1.14 27.90
N GLN A 146 5.08 -1.44 26.71
CA GLN A 146 5.81 -1.84 25.51
C GLN A 146 5.88 -0.70 24.47
N VAL A 147 5.25 0.45 24.74
CA VAL A 147 5.30 1.63 23.87
C VAL A 147 6.65 2.33 24.02
N GLY A 148 7.32 2.59 22.90
CA GLY A 148 8.58 3.33 22.86
C GLY A 148 9.44 2.85 21.70
N ASP A 149 9.94 1.63 21.81
CA ASP A 149 10.77 1.01 20.78
C ASP A 149 9.95 0.59 19.55
N PRO A 150 10.57 0.52 18.35
CA PRO A 150 9.94 -0.07 17.19
C PRO A 150 9.58 -1.53 17.41
N VAL A 151 8.45 -1.97 16.86
CA VAL A 151 8.11 -3.40 16.85
C VAL A 151 9.12 -4.13 15.97
N GLU A 152 9.83 -5.11 16.52
CA GLU A 152 10.82 -5.92 15.81
C GLU A 152 10.17 -7.13 15.14
N MET A 153 10.64 -7.49 13.95
CA MET A 153 10.17 -8.68 13.21
C MET A 153 10.29 -9.96 14.05
N ARG A 154 11.43 -10.19 14.71
CA ARG A 154 11.67 -11.39 15.53
C ARG A 154 10.73 -11.53 16.74
N LYS A 155 10.22 -10.41 17.26
CA LYS A 155 9.26 -10.36 18.38
C LYS A 155 7.81 -10.66 17.95
N LEU A 156 7.57 -10.83 16.65
CA LEU A 156 6.25 -11.20 16.12
C LEU A 156 5.91 -12.68 16.30
N LYS A 157 6.84 -13.54 16.72
CA LYS A 157 6.54 -14.92 17.09
C LYS A 157 5.45 -14.93 18.17
N ILE A 158 4.45 -15.79 18.01
CA ILE A 158 3.29 -15.87 18.92
C ILE A 158 3.48 -17.08 19.82
N PHE A 159 3.45 -16.85 21.13
CA PHE A 159 3.56 -17.90 22.15
C PHE A 159 2.26 -18.00 22.96
N PRO A 160 1.37 -18.96 22.63
CA PRO A 160 0.14 -19.15 23.38
C PRO A 160 0.40 -19.44 24.87
N PRO A 161 -0.52 -19.09 25.79
CA PRO A 161 -0.37 -19.35 27.21
C PRO A 161 -0.01 -20.82 27.51
N GLY A 162 1.10 -21.02 28.22
CA GLY A 162 1.60 -22.35 28.58
C GLY A 162 2.38 -23.08 27.48
N GLN A 163 2.69 -22.44 26.35
CA GLN A 163 3.42 -23.04 25.22
C GLN A 163 4.59 -22.14 24.74
N PRO A 164 5.70 -22.06 25.51
CA PRO A 164 6.83 -21.21 25.17
C PRO A 164 7.62 -21.66 23.93
N ASP A 165 7.57 -22.95 23.58
CA ASP A 165 8.24 -23.52 22.40
C ASP A 165 7.28 -23.72 21.21
N PHE A 166 6.22 -22.92 21.16
CA PHE A 166 5.19 -23.04 20.12
C PHE A 166 5.76 -22.77 18.72
N HIS A 167 5.28 -23.54 17.74
CA HIS A 167 5.68 -23.43 16.34
C HIS A 167 4.49 -23.71 15.43
N PRO A 168 4.02 -22.74 14.62
CA PRO A 168 2.80 -22.86 13.83
C PRO A 168 2.75 -24.11 12.93
N ASN A 169 3.87 -24.46 12.28
CA ASN A 169 3.90 -25.64 11.39
C ASN A 169 3.82 -26.99 12.09
N LEU A 170 4.12 -27.04 13.40
CA LEU A 170 4.16 -28.30 14.16
C LEU A 170 2.95 -28.43 15.07
N HIS A 171 2.48 -27.31 15.63
CA HIS A 171 1.58 -27.31 16.77
C HIS A 171 0.19 -26.72 16.46
N ASN A 172 -0.06 -26.20 15.24
CA ASN A 172 -1.40 -25.70 14.90
C ASN A 172 -2.45 -26.80 14.79
N GLY A 173 -2.07 -28.05 14.51
CA GLY A 173 -3.02 -29.15 14.25
C GLY A 173 -4.14 -29.26 15.28
N ASP A 174 -3.77 -29.26 16.57
CA ASP A 174 -4.70 -29.50 17.68
C ASP A 174 -5.44 -28.25 18.19
N ARG A 175 -5.12 -27.06 17.65
CA ARG A 175 -5.68 -25.80 18.12
C ARG A 175 -7.03 -25.50 17.49
N LYS A 176 -7.95 -24.92 18.27
CA LYS A 176 -9.18 -24.33 17.75
C LYS A 176 -8.91 -22.98 17.08
N ALA A 177 -8.12 -22.12 17.73
CA ALA A 177 -7.63 -20.86 17.18
C ALA A 177 -6.21 -21.04 16.65
N LYS A 178 -6.10 -21.09 15.32
CA LYS A 178 -4.82 -21.27 14.64
C LYS A 178 -3.95 -20.03 14.86
N VAL A 179 -2.65 -20.26 15.01
CA VAL A 179 -1.65 -19.20 15.09
C VAL A 179 -1.14 -18.93 13.67
N PRO A 180 -1.39 -17.75 13.08
CA PRO A 180 -1.00 -17.50 11.71
C PRO A 180 0.50 -17.19 11.56
N ILE A 181 1.06 -17.56 10.42
CA ILE A 181 2.36 -17.09 9.93
C ILE A 181 2.13 -15.80 9.12
N LEU A 182 2.79 -14.70 9.49
CA LEU A 182 2.80 -13.47 8.69
C LEU A 182 3.94 -13.51 7.67
N VAL A 183 3.59 -13.26 6.41
CA VAL A 183 4.54 -13.12 5.29
C VAL A 183 4.37 -11.74 4.67
N VAL A 184 5.35 -10.86 4.87
CA VAL A 184 5.40 -9.55 4.23
C VAL A 184 6.28 -9.66 2.98
N ASN A 185 5.70 -9.45 1.80
CA ASN A 185 6.40 -9.61 0.51
C ASN A 185 6.96 -8.27 0.02
N ALA A 186 8.21 -8.28 -0.43
CA ALA A 186 8.90 -7.21 -1.12
C ALA A 186 9.61 -7.80 -2.37
N THR A 187 10.21 -6.95 -3.19
CA THR A 187 10.99 -7.42 -4.35
C THR A 187 12.41 -6.88 -4.26
N THR A 188 13.41 -7.74 -4.43
CA THR A 188 14.80 -7.30 -4.48
C THR A 188 15.19 -6.89 -5.90
N LEU A 189 15.75 -5.68 -6.05
CA LEU A 189 16.30 -5.20 -7.32
C LEU A 189 17.59 -5.93 -7.70
N ASN A 190 18.28 -6.55 -6.73
CA ASN A 190 19.55 -7.22 -6.95
C ASN A 190 19.39 -8.46 -7.86
N SER A 191 18.34 -9.26 -7.63
CA SER A 191 18.10 -10.53 -8.34
C SER A 191 16.76 -10.57 -9.08
N GLY A 192 15.87 -9.59 -8.85
CA GLY A 192 14.50 -9.59 -9.37
C GLY A 192 13.59 -10.64 -8.71
N ASN A 193 14.04 -11.27 -7.63
CA ASN A 193 13.28 -12.29 -6.91
C ASN A 193 12.40 -11.65 -5.82
N ASN A 194 11.41 -12.41 -5.38
CA ASN A 194 10.63 -12.09 -4.18
C ASN A 194 11.56 -12.10 -2.95
N TRP A 195 11.41 -11.10 -2.10
CA TRP A 195 12.05 -10.98 -0.80
C TRP A 195 10.97 -11.05 0.27
N ARG A 196 11.14 -11.90 1.28
CA ARG A 196 10.12 -12.07 2.32
C ARG A 196 10.67 -11.68 3.68
N PHE A 197 9.80 -11.10 4.48
CA PHE A 197 10.00 -10.95 5.92
C PHE A 197 8.98 -11.80 6.66
N THR A 198 9.45 -12.59 7.62
CA THR A 198 8.62 -13.37 8.54
C THR A 198 9.08 -13.09 9.97
N ALA A 199 8.37 -13.61 10.98
CA ALA A 199 8.85 -13.52 12.36
C ALA A 199 10.11 -14.36 12.63
N GLN A 200 10.45 -15.26 11.71
CA GLN A 200 11.59 -16.17 11.85
C GLN A 200 12.82 -15.65 11.11
N ASP A 201 12.66 -15.18 9.87
CA ASP A 201 13.75 -14.85 8.97
C ASP A 201 13.38 -13.75 7.96
N MET A 202 14.39 -13.28 7.22
CA MET A 202 14.21 -12.45 6.03
C MET A 202 15.17 -12.83 4.89
N GLY A 203 14.68 -12.77 3.66
CA GLY A 203 15.51 -13.02 2.46
C GLY A 203 14.72 -13.62 1.29
N GLU A 204 15.45 -14.11 0.27
CA GLU A 204 14.82 -14.81 -0.85
C GLU A 204 14.32 -16.20 -0.39
N PRO A 205 13.08 -16.57 -0.74
CA PRO A 205 12.58 -17.91 -0.46
C PRO A 205 13.33 -18.98 -1.26
N PRO A 206 13.41 -20.24 -0.76
CA PRO A 206 13.97 -21.34 -1.53
C PRO A 206 13.27 -21.45 -2.88
N SER A 207 14.04 -21.53 -3.96
CA SER A 207 13.52 -21.73 -5.30
C SER A 207 13.68 -23.19 -5.71
N ASN A 208 12.59 -23.78 -6.21
CA ASN A 208 12.61 -25.10 -6.83
C ASN A 208 12.99 -25.03 -8.33
N ASN A 209 13.20 -23.83 -8.88
CA ASN A 209 13.37 -23.58 -10.32
C ASN A 209 14.83 -23.34 -10.73
N ASN A 210 15.80 -23.91 -10.02
CA ASN A 210 17.24 -23.74 -10.34
C ASN A 210 17.62 -24.23 -11.75
N ALA A 211 16.80 -25.06 -12.39
CA ALA A 211 16.97 -25.47 -13.78
C ALA A 211 16.63 -24.35 -14.79
N ILE A 212 15.70 -23.46 -14.44
CA ILE A 212 15.16 -22.40 -15.30
C ILE A 212 15.85 -21.07 -14.99
N ASP A 213 15.87 -20.67 -13.72
CA ASP A 213 16.49 -19.42 -13.30
C ASP A 213 17.98 -19.67 -12.95
N LYS A 214 18.86 -19.30 -13.89
CA LYS A 214 20.31 -19.48 -13.82
C LYS A 214 21.07 -18.21 -13.39
N LYS A 215 20.44 -17.28 -12.67
CA LYS A 215 21.15 -16.11 -12.11
C LYS A 215 22.33 -16.56 -11.23
N PRO A 216 23.48 -15.86 -11.28
CA PRO A 216 24.71 -16.30 -10.64
C PRO A 216 24.67 -16.21 -9.11
N ILE A 217 23.84 -15.32 -8.55
CA ILE A 217 23.76 -15.06 -7.11
C ILE A 217 22.32 -15.25 -6.64
N ARG A 218 22.18 -15.81 -5.44
CA ARG A 218 20.92 -15.93 -4.68
C ARG A 218 21.12 -15.41 -3.27
N LEU A 219 20.30 -14.46 -2.86
CA LEU A 219 20.35 -13.87 -1.52
C LEU A 219 19.53 -14.73 -0.55
N LYS A 220 20.06 -15.91 -0.22
CA LYS A 220 19.40 -16.91 0.63
C LYS A 220 19.12 -16.35 2.03
N ARG A 221 17.90 -16.53 2.51
CA ARG A 221 17.53 -16.22 3.90
C ARG A 221 18.27 -17.12 4.92
N PRO A 222 18.55 -16.61 6.14
CA PRO A 222 19.05 -17.39 7.27
C PRO A 222 17.96 -18.32 7.85
N ARG A 223 18.30 -19.13 8.87
CA ARG A 223 17.30 -19.96 9.58
C ARG A 223 16.58 -19.18 10.68
N SER A 224 17.25 -18.22 11.30
CA SER A 224 16.73 -17.28 12.30
C SER A 224 17.36 -15.89 12.14
N TYR A 225 16.70 -14.86 12.68
CA TYR A 225 17.33 -13.55 12.93
C TYR A 225 18.55 -13.65 13.85
N ASP A 226 18.70 -14.69 14.66
CA ASP A 226 19.89 -14.85 15.51
C ASP A 226 21.14 -15.26 14.73
N ASP A 227 20.97 -15.75 13.49
CA ASP A 227 22.06 -16.21 12.62
C ASP A 227 22.68 -15.08 11.76
N ILE A 228 22.19 -13.85 11.88
CA ILE A 228 22.66 -12.70 11.09
C ILE A 228 23.39 -11.67 11.96
N VAL A 229 24.01 -10.68 11.29
CA VAL A 229 24.77 -9.61 11.94
C VAL A 229 23.93 -8.86 12.98
N VAL A 230 24.54 -8.56 14.15
CA VAL A 230 23.85 -8.01 15.34
C VAL A 230 22.96 -6.80 15.03
N HIS A 231 23.45 -5.86 14.23
CA HIS A 231 22.71 -4.63 13.89
C HIS A 231 21.49 -4.86 12.99
N GLN A 232 21.31 -6.05 12.41
CA GLN A 232 20.15 -6.43 11.62
C GLN A 232 19.21 -7.41 12.33
N GLN A 233 19.57 -7.93 13.51
CA GLN A 233 18.74 -8.91 14.23
C GLN A 233 17.41 -8.29 14.72
N ASP A 234 17.45 -7.00 15.07
CA ASP A 234 16.31 -6.20 15.54
C ASP A 234 15.61 -5.45 14.39
N PHE A 235 15.46 -6.10 13.23
CA PHE A 235 14.89 -5.46 12.05
C PHE A 235 13.44 -4.98 12.32
N PRO A 236 13.11 -3.68 12.16
CA PRO A 236 11.79 -3.19 12.52
C PRO A 236 10.69 -3.61 11.53
N LEU A 237 9.53 -3.99 12.05
CA LEU A 237 8.31 -4.27 11.27
C LEU A 237 7.91 -3.09 10.38
N GLY A 238 8.06 -1.86 10.87
CA GLY A 238 7.87 -0.63 10.07
C GLY A 238 8.69 -0.63 8.78
N HIS A 239 9.95 -1.06 8.84
CA HIS A 239 10.84 -1.09 7.68
C HIS A 239 10.50 -2.25 6.74
N ALA A 240 10.13 -3.43 7.28
CA ALA A 240 9.66 -4.54 6.45
C ALA A 240 8.41 -4.16 5.65
N VAL A 241 7.45 -3.48 6.28
CA VAL A 241 6.24 -2.98 5.61
C VAL A 241 6.55 -1.84 4.65
N ALA A 242 7.44 -0.92 5.00
CA ALA A 242 7.85 0.15 4.09
C ALA A 242 8.55 -0.39 2.84
N ALA A 243 9.39 -1.42 2.96
CA ALA A 243 9.96 -2.12 1.81
C ALA A 243 8.86 -2.72 0.93
N SER A 244 7.87 -3.38 1.54
CA SER A 244 6.71 -3.95 0.84
C SER A 244 5.84 -2.91 0.12
N ALA A 245 5.79 -1.66 0.61
CA ALA A 245 5.00 -0.55 0.06
C ALA A 245 5.83 0.48 -0.74
N CYS A 246 7.09 0.15 -1.05
CA CYS A 246 8.02 1.06 -1.72
C CYS A 246 7.80 1.06 -3.25
N VAL A 247 6.72 1.70 -3.70
CA VAL A 247 6.36 1.77 -5.13
C VAL A 247 7.47 2.44 -5.96
N PRO A 248 8.05 1.76 -6.97
CA PRO A 248 9.10 2.32 -7.81
C PRO A 248 8.70 3.64 -8.47
N GLY A 249 9.59 4.62 -8.45
CA GLY A 249 9.36 5.97 -9.00
C GLY A 249 8.62 6.92 -8.05
N LEU A 250 7.92 6.40 -7.04
CA LEU A 250 7.28 7.21 -5.99
C LEU A 250 8.14 7.29 -4.72
N PHE A 251 8.75 6.17 -4.34
CA PHE A 251 9.60 6.07 -3.15
C PHE A 251 10.98 5.50 -3.50
N PRO A 252 12.05 5.97 -2.82
CA PRO A 252 13.38 5.39 -2.98
C PRO A 252 13.41 3.95 -2.40
N PRO A 253 14.11 2.99 -3.04
CA PRO A 253 14.24 1.64 -2.52
C PRO A 253 14.72 1.61 -1.06
N LEU A 254 14.21 0.67 -0.27
CA LEU A 254 14.67 0.45 1.09
C LEU A 254 15.93 -0.41 1.06
N SER A 255 16.98 0.04 1.75
CA SER A 255 18.27 -0.61 1.72
C SER A 255 18.54 -1.45 2.96
N ILE A 256 19.09 -2.66 2.78
CA ILE A 256 19.64 -3.50 3.85
C ILE A 256 21.13 -3.71 3.56
N THR A 257 21.98 -3.34 4.51
CA THR A 257 23.44 -3.40 4.41
C THR A 257 24.03 -4.44 5.37
N GLY A 258 25.21 -4.96 5.04
CA GLY A 258 25.97 -5.85 5.92
C GLY A 258 25.42 -7.28 6.06
N LEU A 259 24.39 -7.65 5.29
CA LEU A 259 23.77 -8.97 5.37
C LEU A 259 24.46 -10.01 4.47
N TYR A 260 25.00 -9.59 3.33
CA TYR A 260 25.67 -10.47 2.38
C TYR A 260 26.98 -9.85 1.87
N GLN A 261 27.91 -10.72 1.51
CA GLN A 261 29.16 -10.38 0.83
C GLN A 261 29.45 -11.45 -0.24
N ASP A 262 30.02 -11.04 -1.36
CA ASP A 262 30.55 -11.93 -2.39
C ASP A 262 32.05 -11.67 -2.52
N GLY A 263 32.86 -12.61 -2.03
CA GLY A 263 34.28 -12.38 -1.80
C GLY A 263 34.52 -11.20 -0.85
N GLU A 264 35.16 -10.15 -1.34
CA GLU A 264 35.46 -8.91 -0.60
C GLU A 264 34.38 -7.81 -0.81
N GLU A 265 33.44 -8.02 -1.74
CA GLU A 265 32.43 -7.02 -2.08
C GLU A 265 31.18 -7.18 -1.21
N ALA A 266 30.83 -6.14 -0.46
CA ALA A 266 29.58 -6.11 0.29
C ALA A 266 28.38 -5.95 -0.66
N ILE A 267 27.38 -6.82 -0.54
CA ILE A 267 26.14 -6.71 -1.31
C ILE A 267 25.15 -5.87 -0.51
N GLN A 268 24.80 -4.71 -1.06
CA GLN A 268 23.70 -3.90 -0.56
C GLN A 268 22.39 -4.37 -1.16
N VAL A 269 21.48 -4.89 -0.33
CA VAL A 269 20.14 -5.31 -0.77
C VAL A 269 19.30 -4.05 -0.98
N GLN A 270 18.61 -3.98 -2.11
CA GLN A 270 17.74 -2.87 -2.48
C GLN A 270 16.32 -3.40 -2.72
N LEU A 271 15.38 -3.00 -1.86
CA LEU A 271 14.03 -3.53 -1.85
C LEU A 271 13.02 -2.51 -2.36
N VAL A 272 12.09 -2.98 -3.18
CA VAL A 272 10.94 -2.24 -3.68
C VAL A 272 9.65 -3.02 -3.39
N ASP A 273 8.52 -2.40 -3.72
CA ASP A 273 7.19 -2.96 -3.52
C ASP A 273 7.08 -4.43 -3.95
N GLY A 274 6.44 -5.26 -3.14
CA GLY A 274 6.24 -6.68 -3.43
C GLY A 274 5.39 -6.93 -4.68
N GLY A 275 4.58 -5.95 -5.06
CA GLY A 275 3.73 -6.00 -6.25
C GLY A 275 4.49 -6.02 -7.57
N VAL A 276 5.79 -5.71 -7.57
CA VAL A 276 6.66 -5.89 -8.75
C VAL A 276 6.81 -7.37 -9.11
N HIS A 277 6.78 -8.27 -8.12
CA HIS A 277 6.91 -9.72 -8.33
C HIS A 277 5.57 -10.46 -8.21
N ASP A 278 4.81 -10.21 -7.15
CA ASP A 278 3.53 -10.86 -6.88
C ASP A 278 2.64 -9.91 -6.07
N ASN A 279 1.75 -9.20 -6.76
CA ASN A 279 0.91 -8.19 -6.13
C ASN A 279 -0.28 -8.75 -5.36
N GLN A 280 -0.61 -10.02 -5.58
CA GLN A 280 -1.72 -10.70 -4.91
C GLN A 280 -1.24 -11.43 -3.66
N GLY A 281 0.07 -11.62 -3.48
CA GLY A 281 0.66 -12.31 -2.33
C GLY A 281 0.43 -13.82 -2.34
N VAL A 282 0.00 -14.40 -3.45
CA VAL A 282 -0.43 -15.80 -3.57
C VAL A 282 0.75 -16.76 -3.43
N THR A 283 1.91 -16.41 -3.96
CA THR A 283 3.13 -17.24 -3.90
C THR A 283 3.54 -17.51 -2.45
N GLY A 284 3.37 -16.51 -1.57
CA GLY A 284 3.63 -16.66 -0.14
C GLY A 284 2.72 -17.70 0.52
N LEU A 285 1.46 -17.83 0.08
CA LEU A 285 0.54 -18.85 0.57
C LEU A 285 0.91 -20.25 0.06
N ILE A 286 1.21 -20.37 -1.23
CA ILE A 286 1.58 -21.63 -1.88
C ILE A 286 2.84 -22.21 -1.23
N ASP A 287 3.87 -21.38 -1.03
CA ASP A 287 5.14 -21.82 -0.43
C ASP A 287 5.01 -22.22 1.04
N ASN A 288 3.93 -21.82 1.71
CA ASN A 288 3.59 -22.26 3.06
C ASN A 288 2.58 -23.43 3.09
N GLY A 289 2.34 -24.08 1.94
CA GLY A 289 1.52 -25.29 1.85
C GLY A 289 0.02 -25.05 2.04
N CYS A 290 -0.49 -23.86 1.74
CA CYS A 290 -1.93 -23.60 1.75
C CYS A 290 -2.64 -24.36 0.62
N VAL A 291 -3.86 -24.82 0.89
CA VAL A 291 -4.74 -25.49 -0.10
C VAL A 291 -6.16 -24.91 -0.13
N GLU A 292 -6.52 -24.12 0.89
CA GLU A 292 -7.70 -23.26 0.90
C GLU A 292 -7.21 -21.82 0.83
N PHE A 293 -7.73 -21.02 -0.09
CA PHE A 293 -7.25 -19.68 -0.37
C PHE A 293 -8.39 -18.68 -0.26
N VAL A 294 -8.17 -17.62 0.53
CA VAL A 294 -8.98 -16.41 0.50
C VAL A 294 -8.09 -15.29 0.00
N VAL A 295 -8.39 -14.78 -1.19
CA VAL A 295 -7.60 -13.73 -1.85
C VAL A 295 -8.45 -12.47 -1.92
N SER A 296 -8.08 -11.46 -1.14
CA SER A 296 -8.67 -10.13 -1.20
C SER A 296 -7.83 -9.26 -2.13
N ASP A 297 -8.35 -8.97 -3.33
CA ASP A 297 -7.66 -8.28 -4.41
C ASP A 297 -8.27 -6.91 -4.72
N ALA A 298 -7.62 -5.86 -4.24
CA ALA A 298 -8.00 -4.48 -4.46
C ALA A 298 -6.93 -3.69 -5.24
N CYS A 299 -6.07 -4.40 -5.98
CA CYS A 299 -5.07 -3.77 -6.81
C CYS A 299 -5.71 -2.95 -7.95
N GLY A 300 -5.00 -1.93 -8.43
CA GLY A 300 -5.38 -1.27 -9.68
C GLY A 300 -5.23 -2.27 -10.83
N GLN A 301 -6.21 -2.29 -11.73
CA GLN A 301 -6.06 -2.98 -13.01
C GLN A 301 -5.65 -1.97 -14.08
N MET A 302 -4.99 -2.45 -15.12
CA MET A 302 -4.57 -1.61 -16.21
C MET A 302 -5.80 -1.10 -16.99
N GLY A 303 -6.04 0.22 -16.95
CA GLY A 303 -7.14 0.83 -17.68
C GLY A 303 -6.91 0.92 -19.19
N GLU A 304 -8.00 0.97 -19.95
CA GLU A 304 -8.00 1.23 -21.38
C GLU A 304 -7.58 2.69 -21.70
N GLN A 305 -6.88 2.86 -22.82
CA GLN A 305 -6.53 4.19 -23.36
C GLN A 305 -6.85 4.19 -24.85
N PRO A 306 -7.82 5.00 -25.31
CA PRO A 306 -8.16 5.05 -26.73
C PRO A 306 -7.03 5.65 -27.57
N ARG A 307 -6.18 6.49 -26.96
CA ARG A 307 -5.00 7.10 -27.57
C ARG A 307 -3.86 7.08 -26.55
N PRO A 308 -3.04 6.00 -26.52
CA PRO A 308 -1.91 5.94 -25.61
C PRO A 308 -0.87 7.01 -25.98
N GLY A 309 -0.20 7.57 -24.96
CA GLY A 309 0.92 8.48 -25.17
C GLY A 309 2.09 7.76 -25.84
N THR A 310 2.76 8.44 -26.76
CA THR A 310 3.86 7.88 -27.57
C THR A 310 5.23 8.43 -27.20
N ASP A 311 5.31 9.35 -26.23
CA ASP A 311 6.57 9.81 -25.68
C ASP A 311 7.24 8.74 -24.80
N LEU A 312 8.55 8.88 -24.59
CA LEU A 312 9.36 7.88 -23.87
C LEU A 312 8.80 7.55 -22.48
N VAL A 313 8.36 8.56 -21.73
CA VAL A 313 7.87 8.37 -20.36
C VAL A 313 6.51 7.65 -20.36
N ALA A 314 5.60 8.08 -21.24
CA ALA A 314 4.30 7.43 -21.40
C ALA A 314 4.45 5.97 -21.84
N VAL A 315 5.33 5.68 -22.80
CA VAL A 315 5.58 4.32 -23.29
C VAL A 315 6.17 3.44 -22.20
N LEU A 316 7.21 3.89 -21.48
CA LEU A 316 7.81 3.11 -20.40
C LEU A 316 6.81 2.82 -19.26
N SER A 317 5.97 3.81 -18.92
CA SER A 317 4.89 3.64 -17.94
C SER A 317 3.83 2.62 -18.41
N ARG A 318 3.43 2.70 -19.68
CA ARG A 318 2.46 1.77 -20.29
C ARG A 318 3.02 0.35 -20.36
N VAL A 319 4.29 0.17 -20.73
CA VAL A 319 4.99 -1.12 -20.75
C VAL A 319 5.03 -1.74 -19.36
N SER A 320 5.39 -0.96 -18.33
CA SER A 320 5.38 -1.44 -16.95
C SER A 320 3.99 -1.92 -16.54
N SER A 321 2.94 -1.15 -16.88
CA SER A 321 1.54 -1.52 -16.59
C SER A 321 1.12 -2.82 -17.29
N ILE A 322 1.50 -3.00 -18.56
CA ILE A 322 1.23 -4.23 -19.34
C ILE A 322 1.87 -5.44 -18.69
N LEU A 323 3.15 -5.33 -18.31
CA LEU A 323 3.89 -6.43 -17.69
C LEU A 323 3.27 -6.80 -16.34
N GLN A 324 2.91 -5.81 -15.51
CA GLN A 324 2.26 -6.05 -14.21
C GLN A 324 0.88 -6.71 -14.37
N ASP A 325 0.07 -6.27 -15.34
CA ASP A 325 -1.24 -6.85 -15.62
C ASP A 325 -1.13 -8.31 -16.10
N ARG A 326 -0.13 -8.59 -16.95
CA ARG A 326 0.16 -9.96 -17.39
C ARG A 326 0.63 -10.85 -16.24
N VAL A 327 1.51 -10.35 -15.36
CA VAL A 327 2.00 -11.08 -14.18
C VAL A 327 0.84 -11.41 -13.25
N ARG A 328 0.00 -10.44 -12.90
CA ARG A 328 -1.21 -10.64 -12.10
C ARG A 328 -2.10 -11.74 -12.69
N THR A 329 -2.38 -11.65 -13.99
CA THR A 329 -3.22 -12.63 -14.69
C THR A 329 -2.60 -14.03 -14.64
N ALA A 330 -1.29 -14.15 -14.91
CA ALA A 330 -0.60 -15.44 -14.86
C ALA A 330 -0.59 -16.08 -13.46
N VAL A 331 -0.42 -15.27 -12.41
CA VAL A 331 -0.44 -15.75 -11.01
C VAL A 331 -1.83 -16.25 -10.63
N LEU A 332 -2.89 -15.51 -11.01
CA LEU A 332 -4.27 -15.90 -10.73
C LEU A 332 -4.70 -17.13 -11.57
N GLU A 333 -4.33 -17.19 -12.85
CA GLU A 333 -4.54 -18.38 -13.69
C GLU A 333 -3.84 -19.60 -13.09
N ASN A 334 -2.61 -19.45 -12.60
CA ASN A 334 -1.92 -20.53 -11.90
C ASN A 334 -2.71 -20.97 -10.68
N LEU A 335 -3.13 -20.03 -9.83
CA LEU A 335 -3.91 -20.32 -8.62
C LEU A 335 -5.21 -21.07 -8.92
N PHE A 336 -6.02 -20.58 -9.87
CA PHE A 336 -7.31 -21.19 -10.20
C PHE A 336 -7.20 -22.59 -10.83
N ASN A 337 -6.05 -22.90 -11.45
CA ASN A 337 -5.77 -24.22 -12.00
C ASN A 337 -5.20 -25.20 -10.98
N ARG A 338 -4.92 -24.77 -9.73
CA ARG A 338 -4.40 -25.65 -8.67
C ARG A 338 -5.53 -26.41 -7.98
N PRO A 339 -5.25 -27.62 -7.45
CA PRO A 339 -6.19 -28.31 -6.59
C PRO A 339 -6.36 -27.52 -5.29
N GLY A 340 -7.60 -27.38 -4.82
CA GLY A 340 -7.93 -26.62 -3.62
C GLY A 340 -9.22 -25.82 -3.80
N SER A 341 -9.54 -25.00 -2.79
CA SER A 341 -10.64 -24.05 -2.87
C SER A 341 -10.11 -22.63 -2.89
N VAL A 342 -10.68 -21.78 -3.76
CA VAL A 342 -10.28 -20.38 -3.89
C VAL A 342 -11.53 -19.50 -3.76
N ALA A 343 -11.55 -18.66 -2.73
CA ALA A 343 -12.45 -17.53 -2.62
C ALA A 343 -11.68 -16.28 -3.06
N PHE A 344 -12.10 -15.67 -4.15
CA PHE A 344 -11.46 -14.50 -4.75
C PHE A 344 -12.42 -13.31 -4.71
N MET A 345 -12.04 -12.24 -4.02
CA MET A 345 -12.81 -11.01 -3.91
C MET A 345 -12.05 -9.90 -4.62
N SER A 346 -12.64 -9.32 -5.66
CA SER A 346 -12.00 -8.25 -6.43
C SER A 346 -12.75 -6.93 -6.33
N LEU A 347 -12.03 -5.81 -6.16
CA LEU A 347 -12.61 -4.46 -6.19
C LEU A 347 -13.24 -4.10 -7.55
N ARG A 348 -12.98 -4.87 -8.62
CA ARG A 348 -13.63 -4.75 -9.93
C ARG A 348 -14.68 -5.83 -10.19
N GLN A 349 -15.05 -6.60 -9.18
CA GLN A 349 -16.05 -7.67 -9.29
C GLN A 349 -17.39 -7.11 -9.76
N GLY A 350 -17.99 -7.80 -10.72
CA GLY A 350 -19.29 -7.44 -11.27
C GLY A 350 -19.30 -6.27 -12.25
N LEU A 351 -18.18 -5.58 -12.51
CA LEU A 351 -18.13 -4.58 -13.57
C LEU A 351 -18.29 -5.22 -14.96
N GLY A 352 -18.97 -4.53 -15.86
CA GLY A 352 -19.18 -4.97 -17.24
C GLY A 352 -17.99 -4.66 -18.14
N TYR A 353 -17.97 -5.25 -19.34
CA TYR A 353 -16.98 -4.92 -20.38
C TYR A 353 -17.64 -4.89 -21.76
N ARG A 354 -16.89 -4.37 -22.74
CA ARG A 354 -17.34 -4.28 -24.14
C ARG A 354 -16.26 -4.81 -25.07
N GLU A 355 -16.65 -5.61 -26.03
CA GLU A 355 -15.78 -6.04 -27.12
C GLU A 355 -16.05 -5.17 -28.34
N LEU A 356 -15.01 -4.50 -28.84
CA LEU A 356 -15.07 -3.65 -30.00
C LEU A 356 -14.50 -4.40 -31.21
N TYR A 357 -15.12 -4.20 -32.38
CA TYR A 357 -14.67 -4.79 -33.63
C TYR A 357 -14.02 -3.73 -34.53
N TRP A 358 -13.11 -4.17 -35.41
CA TRP A 358 -12.45 -3.28 -36.37
C TRP A 358 -13.45 -2.68 -37.35
N ASN A 359 -13.11 -1.52 -37.93
CA ASN A 359 -13.91 -0.95 -39.00
C ASN A 359 -13.67 -1.71 -40.32
N GLY A 360 -14.73 -1.96 -41.08
CA GLY A 360 -14.69 -2.52 -42.42
C GLY A 360 -14.22 -1.49 -43.47
N PRO A 361 -14.13 -1.91 -44.75
CA PRO A 361 -13.67 -1.04 -45.84
C PRO A 361 -14.54 0.21 -46.07
N ASP A 362 -15.79 0.18 -45.64
CA ASP A 362 -16.75 1.29 -45.68
C ASP A 362 -16.61 2.28 -44.50
N GLY A 363 -15.65 2.02 -43.60
CA GLY A 363 -15.41 2.82 -42.40
C GLY A 363 -16.40 2.55 -41.26
N GLN A 364 -17.33 1.59 -41.40
CA GLN A 364 -18.27 1.20 -40.35
C GLN A 364 -17.74 0.03 -39.52
N PRO A 365 -18.12 -0.12 -38.24
CA PRO A 365 -17.72 -1.28 -37.44
C PRO A 365 -18.16 -2.60 -38.10
N TYR A 366 -17.25 -3.58 -38.21
CA TYR A 366 -17.52 -4.91 -38.77
C TYR A 366 -18.73 -5.58 -38.11
N LYS A 367 -18.87 -5.37 -36.79
CA LYS A 367 -20.00 -5.82 -35.99
C LYS A 367 -20.24 -4.79 -34.88
N GLN A 368 -21.49 -4.69 -34.44
CA GLN A 368 -21.83 -3.91 -33.25
C GLN A 368 -21.09 -4.44 -32.02
N PRO A 369 -20.65 -3.57 -31.10
CA PRO A 369 -19.99 -4.00 -29.88
C PRO A 369 -20.81 -5.02 -29.09
N GLU A 370 -20.17 -6.09 -28.65
CA GLU A 370 -20.77 -6.98 -27.67
C GLU A 370 -20.57 -6.37 -26.28
N VAL A 371 -21.65 -6.19 -25.53
CA VAL A 371 -21.64 -5.53 -24.22
C VAL A 371 -22.07 -6.53 -23.17
N GLN A 372 -21.17 -6.84 -22.23
CA GLN A 372 -21.53 -7.51 -21.00
C GLN A 372 -21.94 -6.46 -19.96
N LEU A 373 -23.19 -6.52 -19.52
CA LEU A 373 -23.72 -5.58 -18.53
C LEU A 373 -23.11 -5.84 -17.14
N PRO A 374 -22.90 -4.79 -16.32
CA PRO A 374 -22.53 -4.94 -14.93
C PRO A 374 -23.53 -5.79 -14.14
N THR A 375 -23.03 -6.48 -13.11
CA THR A 375 -23.79 -7.35 -12.22
C THR A 375 -23.65 -6.95 -10.74
N THR A 376 -23.13 -5.76 -10.47
CA THR A 376 -22.86 -5.23 -9.11
C THR A 376 -24.13 -5.10 -8.26
N GLU A 377 -25.27 -4.87 -8.91
CA GLU A 377 -26.58 -4.82 -8.25
C GLU A 377 -26.93 -6.13 -7.52
N ARG A 378 -26.35 -7.28 -7.93
CA ARG A 378 -26.55 -8.58 -7.26
C ARG A 378 -26.06 -8.60 -5.82
N PHE A 379 -25.13 -7.72 -5.47
CA PHE A 379 -24.64 -7.53 -4.10
C PHE A 379 -24.93 -6.11 -3.59
N GLY A 380 -25.86 -5.39 -4.23
CA GLY A 380 -26.41 -4.12 -3.73
C GLY A 380 -25.57 -2.87 -3.98
N VAL A 381 -24.69 -2.88 -4.99
CA VAL A 381 -23.84 -1.73 -5.35
C VAL A 381 -24.18 -1.21 -6.74
N ASP A 382 -24.40 0.10 -6.86
CA ASP A 382 -24.61 0.78 -8.14
C ASP A 382 -23.35 0.65 -9.03
N PRO A 383 -23.48 0.31 -10.32
CA PRO A 383 -22.33 0.11 -11.20
C PRO A 383 -21.39 1.33 -11.29
N THR A 384 -21.94 2.54 -11.22
CA THR A 384 -21.16 3.78 -11.22
C THR A 384 -20.35 3.92 -9.94
N VAL A 385 -20.94 3.54 -8.80
CA VAL A 385 -20.24 3.52 -7.51
C VAL A 385 -19.10 2.53 -7.55
N GLN A 386 -19.32 1.30 -8.02
CA GLN A 386 -18.27 0.28 -8.15
C GLN A 386 -17.10 0.77 -9.02
N GLU A 387 -17.40 1.38 -10.18
CA GLU A 387 -16.36 1.91 -11.06
C GLU A 387 -15.53 2.98 -10.35
N LEU A 388 -16.20 3.93 -9.67
CA LEU A 388 -15.54 5.01 -8.93
C LEU A 388 -14.70 4.48 -7.75
N LEU A 389 -15.20 3.49 -7.00
CA LEU A 389 -14.44 2.83 -5.93
C LEU A 389 -13.18 2.15 -6.46
N SER A 390 -13.29 1.47 -7.61
CA SER A 390 -12.14 0.84 -8.26
C SER A 390 -11.10 1.84 -8.80
N ALA A 391 -11.51 3.10 -8.98
CA ALA A 391 -10.68 4.21 -9.43
C ALA A 391 -10.19 5.12 -8.28
N VAL A 392 -10.53 4.83 -7.02
CA VAL A 392 -10.00 5.58 -5.86
C VAL A 392 -8.47 5.52 -5.88
N ARG A 393 -7.84 6.63 -5.48
CA ARG A 393 -6.38 6.76 -5.40
C ARG A 393 -5.76 5.71 -4.48
N THR A 394 -4.51 5.35 -4.75
CA THR A 394 -3.73 4.37 -3.97
C THR A 394 -2.66 5.01 -3.08
N ASP A 395 -2.64 6.34 -2.93
CA ASP A 395 -1.60 7.02 -2.17
C ASP A 395 -1.86 7.02 -0.65
N LEU A 396 -0.86 7.43 0.13
CA LEU A 396 -0.91 7.49 1.60
C LEU A 396 -1.53 8.79 2.14
N ASP A 397 -2.40 9.42 1.33
CA ASP A 397 -3.12 10.66 1.69
C ASP A 397 -4.26 10.36 2.69
N ALA A 398 -4.84 11.40 3.29
CA ALA A 398 -5.98 11.23 4.19
C ALA A 398 -7.20 10.65 3.46
N PHE A 399 -7.91 9.74 4.14
CA PHE A 399 -9.21 9.20 3.73
C PHE A 399 -10.30 9.72 4.66
N SER A 400 -11.38 10.21 4.07
CA SER A 400 -12.60 10.60 4.78
C SER A 400 -13.46 9.37 5.10
N GLU A 401 -14.43 9.49 6.02
CA GLU A 401 -15.34 8.40 6.37
C GLU A 401 -16.13 7.92 5.15
N VAL A 402 -16.59 8.83 4.30
CA VAL A 402 -17.29 8.47 3.06
C VAL A 402 -16.41 7.57 2.18
N GLU A 403 -15.14 7.92 1.97
CA GLU A 403 -14.24 7.12 1.14
C GLU A 403 -13.95 5.76 1.80
N ALA A 404 -13.60 5.77 3.08
CA ALA A 404 -13.21 4.58 3.82
C ALA A 404 -14.38 3.60 4.00
N TYR A 405 -15.53 4.08 4.48
CA TYR A 405 -16.70 3.24 4.71
C TYR A 405 -17.25 2.66 3.41
N SER A 406 -17.19 3.38 2.30
CA SER A 406 -17.63 2.85 1.01
C SER A 406 -16.75 1.69 0.55
N LEU A 407 -15.42 1.79 0.70
CA LEU A 407 -14.49 0.72 0.36
C LEU A 407 -14.63 -0.49 1.31
N MET A 408 -14.78 -0.24 2.62
CA MET A 408 -15.02 -1.30 3.60
C MET A 408 -16.34 -2.02 3.33
N LEU A 409 -17.41 -1.28 3.05
CA LEU A 409 -18.72 -1.88 2.76
C LEU A 409 -18.71 -2.67 1.45
N ASP A 410 -18.03 -2.16 0.42
CA ASP A 410 -17.87 -2.87 -0.85
C ASP A 410 -17.16 -4.22 -0.67
N GLY A 411 -16.03 -4.22 0.05
CA GLY A 411 -15.29 -5.45 0.36
C GLY A 411 -16.10 -6.44 1.21
N TYR A 412 -16.94 -5.94 2.11
CA TYR A 412 -17.86 -6.75 2.91
C TYR A 412 -18.92 -7.44 2.04
N LEU A 413 -19.61 -6.68 1.18
CA LEU A 413 -20.68 -7.19 0.30
C LEU A 413 -20.13 -8.17 -0.76
N ILE A 414 -18.97 -7.86 -1.35
CA ILE A 414 -18.31 -8.78 -2.29
C ILE A 414 -17.86 -10.07 -1.57
N GLY A 415 -17.34 -9.94 -0.34
CA GLY A 415 -17.02 -11.08 0.51
C GLY A 415 -18.24 -11.94 0.82
N GLU A 416 -19.43 -11.33 0.99
CA GLU A 416 -20.67 -12.06 1.25
C GLU A 416 -20.96 -13.03 0.10
N GLN A 417 -20.83 -12.57 -1.15
CA GLN A 417 -21.01 -13.39 -2.34
C GLN A 417 -19.90 -14.45 -2.48
N GLY A 418 -18.63 -14.07 -2.30
CA GLY A 418 -17.48 -14.96 -2.50
C GLY A 418 -17.34 -16.06 -1.43
N LEU A 419 -17.86 -15.81 -0.22
CA LEU A 419 -17.77 -16.73 0.93
C LEU A 419 -19.13 -17.35 1.30
N GLY A 420 -20.14 -17.21 0.43
CA GLY A 420 -21.55 -17.51 0.71
C GLY A 420 -21.87 -18.92 1.20
N ASN A 421 -21.00 -19.90 0.93
CA ASN A 421 -21.20 -21.29 1.31
C ASN A 421 -20.99 -21.58 2.82
N VAL A 422 -20.50 -20.61 3.59
CA VAL A 422 -20.24 -20.76 5.04
C VAL A 422 -21.29 -19.99 5.83
N PRO A 423 -22.12 -20.60 6.69
CA PRO A 423 -23.19 -19.89 7.41
C PRO A 423 -22.72 -18.67 8.19
N LEU A 424 -23.56 -17.63 8.25
CA LEU A 424 -23.34 -16.46 9.11
C LEU A 424 -23.50 -16.85 10.59
N LEU A 425 -22.65 -16.30 11.45
CA LEU A 425 -22.85 -16.32 12.90
C LEU A 425 -24.04 -15.41 13.24
N ALA A 426 -24.90 -15.86 14.17
CA ALA A 426 -26.12 -15.14 14.55
C ALA A 426 -25.89 -13.75 15.22
N ALA A 427 -24.64 -13.37 15.49
CA ALA A 427 -24.28 -12.11 16.13
C ALA A 427 -23.10 -11.47 15.40
N GLY A 428 -23.17 -10.16 15.08
CA GLY A 428 -21.99 -9.40 14.65
C GLY A 428 -22.17 -8.26 13.66
N GLU A 429 -23.31 -8.10 12.99
CA GLU A 429 -23.50 -6.98 12.04
C GLU A 429 -23.48 -5.60 12.72
N GLU A 430 -24.02 -5.48 13.93
CA GLU A 430 -24.08 -4.22 14.68
C GLU A 430 -22.69 -3.64 15.03
N ALA A 431 -21.60 -4.41 14.86
CA ALA A 431 -20.25 -3.94 15.14
C ALA A 431 -19.66 -3.05 14.03
N TRP A 432 -20.27 -3.00 12.85
CA TRP A 432 -19.68 -2.39 11.66
C TRP A 432 -20.22 -0.98 11.38
N GLU A 433 -19.49 0.04 11.83
CA GLU A 433 -19.83 1.44 11.59
C GLU A 433 -19.99 1.79 10.10
N PHE A 434 -19.22 1.14 9.22
CA PHE A 434 -19.28 1.37 7.78
C PHE A 434 -20.60 0.91 7.14
N LEU A 435 -21.44 0.09 7.81
CA LEU A 435 -22.76 -0.27 7.29
C LEU A 435 -23.68 0.95 7.12
N LYS A 436 -23.42 2.04 7.86
CA LYS A 436 -24.20 3.28 7.81
C LYS A 436 -24.27 3.90 6.40
N ILE A 437 -23.26 3.66 5.55
CA ILE A 437 -23.21 4.22 4.20
C ILE A 437 -23.96 3.40 3.14
N LYS A 438 -24.53 2.24 3.52
CA LYS A 438 -25.26 1.33 2.62
C LYS A 438 -26.32 1.99 1.73
N PRO A 439 -27.15 2.94 2.21
CA PRO A 439 -28.16 3.59 1.36
C PRO A 439 -27.56 4.27 0.11
N TRP A 440 -26.36 4.83 0.22
CA TRP A 440 -25.70 5.55 -0.88
C TRP A 440 -24.95 4.62 -1.85
N LEU A 441 -24.61 3.38 -1.47
CA LEU A 441 -23.96 2.44 -2.39
C LEU A 441 -24.92 1.93 -3.45
N GLY A 442 -26.15 1.59 -3.05
CA GLY A 442 -27.17 1.09 -3.98
C GLY A 442 -27.96 2.20 -4.68
N LEU A 443 -28.15 3.36 -4.02
CA LEU A 443 -28.90 4.50 -4.56
C LEU A 443 -28.09 5.80 -4.38
N PRO A 444 -27.04 6.01 -5.18
CA PRO A 444 -26.11 7.11 -4.96
C PRO A 444 -26.72 8.48 -5.27
N THR A 445 -26.50 9.45 -4.38
CA THR A 445 -26.84 10.86 -4.66
C THR A 445 -25.75 11.52 -5.51
N ALA A 446 -26.07 12.63 -6.19
CA ALA A 446 -25.09 13.39 -6.94
C ALA A 446 -23.91 13.90 -6.08
N ASP A 447 -24.15 14.24 -4.81
CA ASP A 447 -23.09 14.67 -3.89
C ASP A 447 -22.15 13.50 -3.55
N TYR A 448 -22.70 12.33 -3.26
CA TYR A 448 -21.93 11.13 -2.98
C TYR A 448 -21.06 10.72 -4.18
N LEU A 449 -21.63 10.70 -5.39
CA LEU A 449 -20.86 10.45 -6.62
C LEU A 449 -19.77 11.50 -6.85
N LYS A 450 -20.02 12.77 -6.51
CA LYS A 450 -18.99 13.82 -6.58
C LYS A 450 -17.84 13.53 -5.62
N GLN A 451 -18.12 13.10 -4.39
CA GLN A 451 -17.09 12.73 -3.42
C GLN A 451 -16.22 11.57 -3.93
N LEU A 452 -16.85 10.48 -4.40
CA LEU A 452 -16.11 9.33 -4.94
C LEU A 452 -15.31 9.68 -6.21
N ARG A 453 -15.84 10.54 -7.09
CA ARG A 453 -15.09 11.01 -8.26
C ARG A 453 -13.84 11.81 -7.87
N VAL A 454 -13.94 12.64 -6.82
CA VAL A 454 -12.77 13.36 -6.29
C VAL A 454 -11.82 12.41 -5.55
N ALA A 455 -12.31 11.30 -5.01
CA ALA A 455 -11.47 10.31 -4.34
C ALA A 455 -10.42 9.65 -5.25
N GLY A 456 -10.66 9.64 -6.57
CA GLY A 456 -9.66 9.23 -7.58
C GLY A 456 -8.50 10.22 -7.77
N GLN A 457 -8.59 11.46 -7.26
CA GLN A 457 -7.59 12.50 -7.45
C GLN A 457 -6.53 12.47 -6.34
N THR A 458 -5.24 12.62 -6.70
CA THR A 458 -4.12 12.65 -5.74
C THR A 458 -3.80 14.05 -5.21
N PHE A 459 -4.23 15.11 -5.90
CA PHE A 459 -3.98 16.52 -5.55
C PHE A 459 -5.25 17.36 -5.63
N GLY A 460 -5.32 18.41 -4.81
CA GLY A 460 -6.38 19.42 -4.89
C GLY A 460 -7.78 18.96 -4.46
N LYS A 461 -7.94 17.78 -3.85
CA LYS A 461 -9.25 17.22 -3.45
C LYS A 461 -10.12 18.21 -2.67
N ALA A 462 -9.53 18.88 -1.69
CA ALA A 462 -10.24 19.87 -0.88
C ALA A 462 -10.78 21.03 -1.74
N LEU A 463 -10.04 21.47 -2.77
CA LEU A 463 -10.45 22.54 -3.68
C LEU A 463 -11.68 22.13 -4.51
N TYR A 464 -11.74 20.88 -4.97
CA TYR A 464 -12.88 20.35 -5.73
C TYR A 464 -14.15 20.15 -4.89
N LEU A 465 -14.00 19.75 -3.62
CA LEU A 465 -15.12 19.50 -2.72
C LEU A 465 -15.63 20.76 -2.00
N ILE A 466 -14.78 21.78 -1.87
CA ILE A 466 -15.03 22.99 -1.09
C ILE A 466 -14.78 24.22 -1.99
N PRO A 467 -15.80 24.70 -2.72
CA PRO A 467 -15.62 25.72 -3.76
C PRO A 467 -14.97 27.03 -3.29
N TRP A 468 -15.24 27.48 -2.06
CA TRP A 468 -14.65 28.71 -1.54
C TRP A 468 -13.13 28.62 -1.35
N LEU A 469 -12.57 27.42 -1.12
CA LEU A 469 -11.11 27.25 -1.07
C LEU A 469 -10.48 27.51 -2.45
N SER A 470 -11.17 27.16 -3.54
CA SER A 470 -10.70 27.46 -4.90
C SER A 470 -10.67 28.97 -5.16
N VAL A 471 -11.68 29.70 -4.67
CA VAL A 471 -11.72 31.18 -4.76
C VAL A 471 -10.57 31.80 -3.97
N LEU A 472 -10.33 31.35 -2.74
CA LEU A 472 -9.20 31.84 -1.94
C LEU A 472 -7.85 31.54 -2.59
N ALA A 473 -7.68 30.35 -3.15
CA ALA A 473 -6.46 30.00 -3.88
C ALA A 473 -6.24 30.93 -5.09
N LEU A 474 -7.31 31.23 -5.85
CA LEU A 474 -7.24 32.16 -6.98
C LEU A 474 -6.87 33.58 -6.52
N VAL A 475 -7.50 34.07 -5.45
CA VAL A 475 -7.19 35.39 -4.87
C VAL A 475 -5.74 35.45 -4.39
N ALA A 476 -5.23 34.40 -3.74
CA ALA A 476 -3.85 34.31 -3.28
C ALA A 476 -2.86 34.33 -4.46
N VAL A 477 -3.15 33.59 -5.53
CA VAL A 477 -2.34 33.60 -6.77
C VAL A 477 -2.37 34.98 -7.43
N ALA A 478 -3.53 35.61 -7.52
CA ALA A 478 -3.66 36.96 -8.08
C ALA A 478 -2.88 37.99 -7.26
N ALA A 479 -2.99 37.94 -5.92
CA ALA A 479 -2.23 38.81 -5.03
C ALA A 479 -0.72 38.59 -5.18
N LEU A 480 -0.27 37.33 -5.28
CA LEU A 480 1.13 37.01 -5.52
C LEU A 480 1.61 37.57 -6.87
N LEU A 481 0.82 37.44 -7.93
CA LEU A 481 1.14 38.00 -9.23
C LEU A 481 1.22 39.53 -9.21
N VAL A 482 0.35 40.21 -8.46
CA VAL A 482 0.42 41.67 -8.27
C VAL A 482 1.70 42.07 -7.53
N VAL A 483 2.06 41.33 -6.48
CA VAL A 483 3.29 41.58 -5.71
C VAL A 483 4.54 41.32 -6.56
N LEU A 484 4.51 40.30 -7.42
CA LEU A 484 5.60 39.94 -8.32
C LEU A 484 5.60 40.73 -9.65
N ALA A 485 4.52 41.46 -9.96
CA ALA A 485 4.38 42.21 -11.20
C ALA A 485 5.55 43.16 -11.49
N PRO A 486 6.03 43.98 -10.54
CA PRO A 486 7.16 44.87 -10.83
C PRO A 486 8.46 44.11 -11.12
N GLN A 487 8.71 42.96 -10.49
CA GLN A 487 9.89 42.11 -10.75
C GLN A 487 9.77 41.40 -12.10
N ILE A 488 8.57 40.89 -12.42
CA ILE A 488 8.28 40.28 -13.73
C ILE A 488 8.43 41.34 -14.82
N GLN A 489 7.89 42.54 -14.62
CA GLN A 489 8.02 43.65 -15.57
C GLN A 489 9.48 44.07 -15.75
N ALA A 490 10.23 44.25 -14.65
CA ALA A 490 11.66 44.54 -14.72
C ALA A 490 12.44 43.44 -15.44
N PHE A 491 12.09 42.16 -15.23
CA PHE A 491 12.69 41.03 -15.94
C PHE A 491 12.35 41.01 -17.43
N LEU A 492 11.07 41.20 -17.80
CA LEU A 492 10.63 41.24 -19.20
C LEU A 492 11.19 42.44 -19.97
N GLN A 493 11.40 43.57 -19.28
CA GLN A 493 12.03 44.77 -19.85
C GLN A 493 13.55 44.71 -19.81
N SER A 494 14.14 43.73 -19.09
CA SER A 494 15.58 43.56 -19.08
C SER A 494 16.04 43.02 -20.43
N CYS A 495 16.80 43.81 -21.17
CA CYS A 495 17.61 43.31 -22.27
C CYS A 495 18.74 42.51 -21.65
N ILE A 496 18.50 41.24 -21.33
CA ILE A 496 19.58 40.34 -20.91
C ILE A 496 20.49 40.20 -22.14
N PRO A 497 21.71 40.78 -22.13
CA PRO A 497 22.59 40.67 -23.29
C PRO A 497 22.79 39.19 -23.60
N VAL A 498 22.86 38.80 -24.88
CA VAL A 498 23.06 37.40 -25.28
C VAL A 498 24.28 36.80 -24.57
N LEU A 499 25.29 37.62 -24.27
CA LEU A 499 26.45 37.28 -23.44
C LEU A 499 26.12 36.84 -22.01
N TRP A 500 25.11 37.41 -21.35
CA TRP A 500 24.68 37.00 -20.01
C TRP A 500 23.85 35.72 -20.05
N ILE A 501 23.01 35.52 -21.07
CA ILE A 501 22.32 34.23 -21.29
C ILE A 501 23.37 33.15 -21.60
N ALA A 502 24.33 33.45 -22.47
CA ALA A 502 25.45 32.58 -22.78
C ALA A 502 26.33 32.33 -21.55
N ALA A 503 26.57 33.32 -20.69
CA ALA A 503 27.33 33.15 -19.45
C ALA A 503 26.56 32.33 -18.40
N LEU A 504 25.23 32.47 -18.30
CA LEU A 504 24.38 31.64 -17.45
C LEU A 504 24.31 30.20 -17.99
N LEU A 505 24.17 30.01 -19.30
CA LEU A 505 24.22 28.71 -19.95
C LEU A 505 25.60 28.06 -19.83
N LEU A 506 26.67 28.82 -20.00
CA LEU A 506 28.04 28.35 -19.80
C LEU A 506 28.30 28.03 -18.33
N GLY A 507 27.84 28.86 -17.41
CA GLY A 507 27.91 28.62 -15.97
C GLY A 507 27.13 27.37 -15.56
N TRP A 508 25.93 27.18 -16.12
CA TRP A 508 25.12 25.97 -15.94
C TRP A 508 25.79 24.73 -16.56
N LEU A 509 26.34 24.86 -17.76
CA LEU A 509 27.05 23.78 -18.45
C LEU A 509 28.32 23.39 -17.69
N VAL A 510 29.06 24.37 -17.17
CA VAL A 510 30.18 24.16 -16.25
C VAL A 510 29.68 23.46 -14.99
N ASP A 511 28.62 23.94 -14.32
CA ASP A 511 28.03 23.28 -13.12
C ASP A 511 27.65 21.80 -13.38
N GLN A 512 27.23 21.46 -14.60
CA GLN A 512 26.89 20.09 -15.01
C GLN A 512 28.13 19.23 -15.39
N LEU A 513 29.17 19.83 -15.98
CA LEU A 513 30.36 19.13 -16.46
C LEU A 513 31.45 19.01 -15.38
N LEU A 514 31.57 20.00 -14.50
CA LEU A 514 32.61 20.08 -13.47
C LEU A 514 32.59 18.87 -12.51
N PRO A 515 31.42 18.34 -12.06
CA PRO A 515 31.37 17.12 -11.25
C PRO A 515 31.81 15.86 -12.02
N LYS A 516 31.60 15.83 -13.34
CA LYS A 516 32.02 14.72 -14.22
C LYS A 516 33.52 14.78 -14.51
N LEU A 517 34.07 15.98 -14.71
CA LEU A 517 35.50 16.24 -14.88
C LEU A 517 36.30 16.06 -13.57
N ALA A 518 35.71 16.42 -12.43
CA ALA A 518 36.29 16.19 -11.10
C ALA A 518 36.45 14.70 -10.75
N LYS A 519 35.69 13.80 -11.38
CA LYS A 519 35.93 12.34 -11.30
C LYS A 519 37.18 11.91 -12.06
N LEU A 520 37.61 12.69 -13.07
CA LEU A 520 38.80 12.42 -13.89
C LEU A 520 40.08 13.03 -13.27
N PHE A 521 39.97 14.17 -12.57
CA PHE A 521 41.11 14.88 -11.99
C PHE A 521 40.82 15.34 -10.54
N ARG A 522 41.52 14.76 -9.54
CA ARG A 522 41.30 15.04 -8.09
C ARG A 522 41.41 16.52 -7.70
N VAL A 523 42.29 17.29 -8.34
CA VAL A 523 42.53 18.70 -7.99
C VAL A 523 41.27 19.58 -8.18
N PHE A 524 40.43 19.27 -9.17
CA PHE A 524 39.17 19.99 -9.38
C PHE A 524 38.06 19.55 -8.42
N HIS A 525 38.14 18.34 -7.86
CA HIS A 525 37.22 17.85 -6.85
C HIS A 525 37.33 18.69 -5.56
N ASP A 526 38.55 18.90 -5.07
CA ASP A 526 38.79 19.56 -3.77
C ASP A 526 38.44 21.06 -3.77
N LEU A 527 38.52 21.72 -4.92
CA LEU A 527 38.16 23.14 -5.09
C LEU A 527 36.66 23.38 -5.26
N VAL A 528 35.95 22.48 -5.92
CA VAL A 528 34.56 22.68 -6.36
C VAL A 528 33.57 22.00 -5.41
N ALA A 529 33.94 20.85 -4.83
CA ALA A 529 33.09 20.10 -3.93
C ALA A 529 32.56 20.92 -2.73
N PRO A 530 33.34 21.81 -2.07
CA PRO A 530 32.85 22.57 -0.93
C PRO A 530 31.74 23.56 -1.33
N TRP A 531 31.91 24.28 -2.43
CA TRP A 531 30.95 25.27 -2.91
C TRP A 531 29.69 24.61 -3.49
N ALA A 532 29.85 23.54 -4.27
CA ALA A 532 28.73 22.77 -4.81
C ALA A 532 27.93 22.10 -3.68
N ALA A 533 28.62 21.57 -2.66
CA ALA A 533 27.98 21.04 -1.45
C ALA A 533 27.23 22.13 -0.70
N LEU A 534 27.84 23.30 -0.47
CA LEU A 534 27.20 24.42 0.24
C LEU A 534 25.98 24.99 -0.51
N LYS A 535 26.08 25.21 -1.82
CA LYS A 535 24.95 25.68 -2.65
C LYS A 535 23.78 24.70 -2.61
N ARG A 536 24.08 23.40 -2.77
CA ARG A 536 23.07 22.33 -2.70
C ARG A 536 22.48 22.23 -1.30
N TRP A 537 23.29 22.44 -0.27
CA TRP A 537 22.89 22.47 1.14
C TRP A 537 21.92 23.62 1.43
N VAL A 538 22.24 24.86 1.03
CA VAL A 538 21.38 26.04 1.24
C VAL A 538 20.06 25.90 0.48
N LEU A 539 20.11 25.50 -0.79
CA LEU A 539 18.91 25.35 -1.63
C LEU A 539 17.97 24.26 -1.08
N ASN A 540 18.54 23.10 -0.71
CA ASN A 540 17.76 22.02 -0.13
C ASN A 540 17.21 22.37 1.25
N ALA A 541 17.99 23.08 2.09
CA ALA A 541 17.53 23.57 3.40
C ALA A 541 16.34 24.53 3.24
N GLY A 542 16.43 25.48 2.31
CA GLY A 542 15.37 26.44 2.02
C GLY A 542 14.10 25.75 1.50
N LEU A 543 14.22 24.85 0.53
CA LEU A 543 13.10 24.06 0.01
C LEU A 543 12.47 23.18 1.08
N ALA A 544 13.28 22.50 1.91
CA ALA A 544 12.80 21.69 3.01
C ALA A 544 12.05 22.54 4.04
N LEU A 545 12.53 23.74 4.38
CA LEU A 545 11.88 24.64 5.33
C LEU A 545 10.52 25.13 4.80
N VAL A 546 10.49 25.70 3.59
CA VAL A 546 9.26 26.20 2.98
C VAL A 546 8.24 25.08 2.78
N GLY A 547 8.70 23.93 2.27
CA GLY A 547 7.86 22.75 2.11
C GLY A 547 7.27 22.28 3.44
N THR A 548 8.09 22.19 4.49
CA THR A 548 7.65 21.79 5.84
C THR A 548 6.57 22.75 6.38
N LEU A 549 6.75 24.05 6.22
CA LEU A 549 5.77 25.05 6.67
C LEU A 549 4.44 24.90 5.92
N PHE A 550 4.49 24.80 4.59
CA PHE A 550 3.30 24.57 3.77
C PHE A 550 2.54 23.31 4.19
N ILE A 551 3.27 22.20 4.38
CA ILE A 551 2.69 20.93 4.81
C ILE A 551 2.02 21.05 6.18
N LYS A 552 2.67 21.69 7.15
CA LYS A 552 2.08 21.91 8.48
C LYS A 552 0.81 22.76 8.40
N LEU A 553 0.82 23.83 7.61
CA LEU A 553 -0.38 24.65 7.37
C LEU A 553 -1.51 23.82 6.73
N TYR A 554 -1.18 23.00 5.73
CA TYR A 554 -2.16 22.11 5.10
C TYR A 554 -2.77 21.14 6.11
N LEU A 555 -1.95 20.49 6.93
CA LEU A 555 -2.38 19.53 7.95
C LEU A 555 -3.28 20.17 9.02
N VAL A 556 -3.03 21.43 9.39
CA VAL A 556 -3.80 22.15 10.41
C VAL A 556 -5.12 22.70 9.85
N PHE A 557 -5.11 23.25 8.63
CA PHE A 557 -6.25 24.01 8.11
C PHE A 557 -7.05 23.26 7.03
N ILE A 558 -6.39 22.66 6.06
CA ILE A 558 -7.06 22.08 4.88
C ILE A 558 -7.49 20.63 5.13
N ASN A 559 -6.63 19.83 5.78
CA ASN A 559 -6.92 18.42 6.06
C ASN A 559 -8.19 18.23 6.91
N PRO A 560 -8.43 18.97 8.02
CA PRO A 560 -9.66 18.83 8.80
C PRO A 560 -10.91 19.27 8.04
N LEU A 561 -10.80 20.28 7.17
CA LEU A 561 -11.91 20.72 6.33
C LEU A 561 -12.29 19.64 5.31
N PHE A 562 -11.30 19.01 4.68
CA PHE A 562 -11.50 17.87 3.78
C PHE A 562 -12.19 16.71 4.50
N LEU A 563 -11.69 16.32 5.68
CA LEU A 563 -12.27 15.24 6.48
C LEU A 563 -13.70 15.55 6.92
N LYS A 564 -13.96 16.75 7.44
CA LYS A 564 -15.30 17.19 7.84
C LYS A 564 -16.26 17.15 6.65
N ARG A 565 -15.80 17.56 5.46
CA ARG A 565 -16.60 17.55 4.23
C ARG A 565 -17.02 16.14 3.80
N GLY A 566 -16.16 15.16 4.00
CA GLY A 566 -16.40 13.73 3.71
C GLY A 566 -16.74 12.88 4.94
N SER A 567 -17.22 13.49 6.03
CA SER A 567 -17.75 12.75 7.17
C SER A 567 -19.13 12.18 6.86
N PHE A 568 -19.48 11.07 7.50
CA PHE A 568 -20.82 10.48 7.42
C PHE A 568 -21.89 11.48 7.86
N GLU A 569 -21.67 12.18 8.98
CA GLU A 569 -22.59 13.21 9.49
C GLU A 569 -22.84 14.33 8.46
N ALA A 570 -21.80 14.76 7.74
CA ALA A 570 -21.95 15.77 6.70
C ALA A 570 -22.64 15.22 5.44
N LEU A 571 -22.51 13.93 5.13
CA LEU A 571 -23.25 13.28 4.04
C LEU A 571 -24.73 13.14 4.40
N GLU A 572 -25.03 12.65 5.60
CA GLU A 572 -26.40 12.46 6.11
C GLU A 572 -27.18 13.77 6.12
N ARG A 573 -26.58 14.87 6.59
CA ARG A 573 -27.19 16.21 6.56
C ARG A 573 -27.54 16.71 5.15
N ARG A 574 -26.90 16.18 4.11
CA ARG A 574 -27.19 16.53 2.70
C ARG A 574 -28.29 15.65 2.09
N GLY A 575 -28.84 14.72 2.86
CA GLY A 575 -29.98 13.87 2.50
C GLY A 575 -29.62 12.39 2.38
N VAL A 576 -30.49 11.55 2.94
CA VAL A 576 -30.45 10.10 2.78
C VAL A 576 -31.26 9.70 1.55
N PRO A 577 -30.73 8.87 0.63
CA PRO A 577 -31.46 8.38 -0.53
C PRO A 577 -32.83 7.82 -0.15
N GLY A 578 -33.88 8.19 -0.89
CA GLY A 578 -35.24 7.69 -0.65
C GLY A 578 -35.99 8.33 0.52
N THR A 579 -35.39 9.28 1.24
CA THR A 579 -36.12 10.09 2.25
C THR A 579 -36.50 11.46 1.68
N PRO A 580 -37.72 11.97 1.94
CA PRO A 580 -38.08 13.32 1.54
C PRO A 580 -37.19 14.31 2.32
N THR A 581 -36.48 15.17 1.59
CA THR A 581 -35.67 16.24 2.21
C THR A 581 -36.55 17.10 3.11
N PRO A 582 -36.14 17.38 4.37
CA PRO A 582 -36.85 18.34 5.20
C PRO A 582 -36.82 19.71 4.49
N PRO A 583 -37.90 20.51 4.58
CA PRO A 583 -37.93 21.84 3.97
C PRO A 583 -36.80 22.70 4.55
N ALA A 584 -36.11 23.39 3.64
CA ALA A 584 -34.91 24.19 3.88
C ALA A 584 -35.15 25.40 4.80
#